data_AF-A0A661WHF2-F1
#
_entry.id   AF-A0A661WHF2-F1
#
_cell.length_a   1.000
_cell.length_b   1.000
_cell.length_c   1.000
_cell.angle_alpha   90.00
_cell.angle_beta   90.00
_cell.angle_gamma   90.00
#
_symmetry.space_group_name_H-M   'P 1'
#
loop_
_entity.id
_entity.type
_entity.pdbx_description
1 polymer ?
#
loop_
_entity_poly.entity_id
_entity_poly.type
_entity_poly.pdbx_seq_one_letter_code
_entity_poly.pdbx_strand_id
1 'polypeptide(L)' 'MSVETLRMILFFYLLASFLLAIFYLRDRNLSFGEYSLWGLFALLLPVLGPFIVILLRPGKRIDKGKQASGHVR' A
#
# COMPACT_ATOMS: atom_id res chain seq x y z
N MET A 1 -1.99 16.52 5.85
CA MET A 1 -0.84 15.74 5.32
C MET A 1 -0.68 16.08 3.85
N SER A 2 0.52 16.51 3.43
CA SER A 2 0.77 16.79 2.02
C SER A 2 0.99 15.48 1.25
N VAL A 3 0.85 15.51 -0.08
CA VAL A 3 0.99 14.33 -0.94
C VAL A 3 2.41 13.76 -0.85
N GLU A 4 3.39 14.63 -0.62
CA GLU A 4 4.81 14.31 -0.43
C GLU A 4 5.02 13.52 0.85
N THR A 5 4.37 13.90 1.95
CA THR A 5 4.42 13.15 3.21
C THR A 5 3.86 11.74 3.03
N LEU A 6 2.73 11.61 2.32
CA LEU A 6 2.11 10.30 2.07
C LEU A 6 3.00 9.41 1.19
N ARG A 7 3.64 9.99 0.17
CA ARG A 7 4.64 9.30 -0.67
C ARG A 7 5.85 8.81 0.13
N MET A 8 6.38 9.65 1.02
CA MET A 8 7.51 9.26 1.87
C MET A 8 7.15 8.12 2.80
N ILE A 9 5.99 8.18 3.46
CA ILE A 9 5.50 7.10 4.34
C ILE A 9 5.36 5.79 3.56
N LEU A 10 4.76 5.83 2.37
CA LEU A 10 4.62 4.65 1.52
C LEU A 10 5.98 4.07 1.12
N PHE A 11 6.95 4.92 0.77
CA PHE A 11 8.30 4.50 0.42
C PHE A 11 8.99 3.79 1.60
N PHE A 12 8.97 4.39 2.80
CA PHE A 12 9.56 3.77 3.99
C PHE A 12 8.86 2.46 4.38
N TYR A 13 7.53 2.40 4.23
CA TYR A 13 6.77 1.17 4.48
C TYR A 13 7.17 0.04 3.53
N LEU A 14 7.29 0.32 2.23
CA LEU A 14 7.73 -0.66 1.24
C LEU A 14 9.17 -1.11 1.51
N LEU A 15 10.07 -0.17 1.83
CA LEU A 15 11.46 -0.47 2.16
C LEU A 15 11.57 -1.35 3.40
N ALA A 16 10.85 -1.02 4.47
CA ALA A 16 10.83 -1.81 5.70
C ALA A 16 10.27 -3.23 5.46
N SER A 17 9.19 -3.34 4.69
CA SER A 17 8.59 -4.64 4.32
C SER A 17 9.56 -5.50 3.50
N PHE A 18 10.28 -4.89 2.55
CA PHE A 18 11.28 -5.57 1.75
C PHE A 18 12.47 -6.04 2.58
N LEU A 19 12.99 -5.20 3.48
CA LEU A 19 14.07 -5.59 4.39
C LEU A 19 13.64 -6.72 5.33
N LEU A 20 12.42 -6.66 5.88
CA LEU A 20 11.86 -7.72 6.72
C LEU A 20 11.78 -9.05 5.96
N ALA A 21 11.35 -9.02 4.69
CA ALA A 21 11.32 -10.18 3.83
C ALA A 21 12.72 -10.78 3.60
N ILE A 22 13.70 -9.93 3.30
CA ILE A 22 15.11 -10.34 3.12
C ILE A 22 15.64 -10.98 4.41
N PHE A 23 15.46 -10.33 5.56
CA PHE A 23 15.94 -10.87 6.84
C PHE A 23 15.26 -12.18 7.20
N TYR A 24 13.95 -12.30 6.95
CA TYR A 24 13.21 -13.54 7.16
C TYR A 24 13.70 -14.69 6.27
N LEU A 25 13.96 -14.40 4.99
CA LEU A 25 14.41 -15.40 4.03
C LEU A 25 15.88 -15.78 4.22
N ARG A 26 16.70 -14.85 4.74
CA ARG A 26 18.12 -15.09 5.02
C ARG A 26 18.35 -16.16 6.09
N ASP A 27 17.41 -16.33 7.02
CA ASP A 27 17.49 -17.37 8.06
C ASP A 27 17.09 -18.76 7.55
N ARG A 28 16.48 -18.84 6.36
CA ARG A 28 15.99 -20.09 5.79
C ARG A 28 16.97 -20.59 4.72
N ASN A 29 17.37 -21.86 4.82
CA ASN A 29 18.22 -22.55 3.84
C ASN A 29 17.47 -22.80 2.51
N LEU A 30 17.14 -21.72 1.81
CA LEU A 30 16.38 -21.71 0.57
C LEU A 30 17.32 -21.71 -0.63
N SER A 31 16.94 -22.43 -1.68
CA SER A 31 17.62 -22.31 -2.97
C SER A 31 17.42 -20.89 -3.55
N PHE A 32 18.34 -20.46 -4.42
CA PHE A 32 18.31 -19.10 -5.00
C PHE A 32 16.99 -18.75 -5.71
N GLY A 33 16.34 -19.75 -6.31
CA GLY A 33 15.03 -19.59 -6.97
C GLY A 33 13.90 -19.36 -5.96
N GLU A 34 13.89 -20.12 -4.86
CA GLU A 34 12.90 -19.94 -3.80
C GLU A 34 13.06 -18.60 -3.10
N TYR A 35 14.31 -18.17 -2.84
CA TYR A 35 14.61 -16.85 -2.30
C TYR A 35 14.03 -15.73 -3.18
N SER A 36 14.20 -15.85 -4.50
CA SER A 36 13.68 -14.87 -5.46
C SER A 36 12.15 -14.86 -5.52
N LEU A 37 11.52 -16.05 -5.53
CA LEU A 37 10.05 -16.16 -5.53
C LEU A 37 9.44 -15.58 -4.25
N TRP A 38 9.99 -15.92 -3.08
CA TRP A 38 9.50 -15.41 -1.81
C TRP A 38 9.77 -13.93 -1.62
N GLY A 39 10.93 -13.43 -2.09
CA GLY A 39 11.22 -12.00 -2.10
C GLY A 39 10.25 -11.22 -2.98
N LEU A 40 9.93 -11.74 -4.17
CA LEU A 40 8.93 -11.16 -5.06
C LEU A 40 7.54 -11.20 -4.43
N PHE A 41 7.16 -12.31 -3.79
CA PHE A 41 5.86 -12.45 -3.11
C PHE A 41 5.71 -11.44 -1.96
N ALA A 42 6.77 -11.27 -1.16
CA ALA A 42 6.79 -10.32 -0.06
C ALA A 42 6.80 -8.85 -0.51
N LEU A 43 7.21 -8.57 -1.75
CA LEU A 43 7.09 -7.25 -2.36
C LEU A 43 5.70 -7.03 -2.99
N LEU A 44 5.13 -8.05 -3.63
CA LEU A 44 3.82 -7.97 -4.28
C LEU A 44 2.68 -7.80 -3.27
N LEU A 45 2.72 -8.49 -2.13
CA LEU A 45 1.67 -8.40 -1.11
C LEU A 45 1.41 -6.96 -0.60
N PRO A 46 2.42 -6.20 -0.13
CA PRO A 46 2.24 -4.83 0.33
C PRO A 46 1.95 -3.84 -0.80
N VAL A 47 2.32 -4.15 -2.04
CA VAL A 47 1.96 -3.33 -3.21
C VAL A 47 0.49 -3.57 -3.60
N LEU A 48 0.01 -4.80 -3.55
CA LEU A 48 -1.38 -5.17 -3.86
C LEU A 48 -2.39 -4.68 -2.82
N GLY A 49 -2.00 -4.63 -1.54
CA GLY A 49 -2.85 -4.15 -0.45
C GLY A 49 -3.53 -2.79 -0.74
N PRO A 50 -2.77 -1.74 -1.08
CA PRO A 50 -3.31 -0.44 -1.49
C PRO A 50 -4.23 -0.50 -2.71
N PHE A 51 -3.90 -1.30 -3.74
CA PHE A 51 -4.77 -1.44 -4.91
C PHE A 51 -6.13 -2.03 -4.55
N ILE A 52 -6.14 -3.05 -3.70
CA ILE A 52 -7.39 -3.66 -3.19
C ILE A 52 -8.20 -2.62 -2.43
N VAL A 53 -7.57 -1.84 -1.53
CA VAL A 53 -8.25 -0.77 -0.78
C VAL A 53 -8.82 0.30 -1.72
N ILE A 54 -8.09 0.68 -2.77
CA ILE A 54 -8.57 1.64 -3.78
C ILE A 54 -9.75 1.08 -4.58
N LEU A 55 -9.70 -0.20 -4.98
CA LEU A 55 -10.79 -0.88 -5.69
C LEU A 55 -12.06 -0.99 -4.84
N LEU A 56 -11.90 -1.30 -3.55
CA LEU A 56 -13.00 -1.43 -2.60
C LEU A 56 -13.69 -0.09 -2.30
N ARG A 57 -13.08 1.05 -2.68
CA ARG A 57 -13.60 2.41 -2.48
C ARG A 57 -14.33 2.57 -1.14
N PRO A 58 -13.64 2.37 -0.01
CA PRO A 58 -14.28 2.46 1.29
C PRO A 58 -14.86 3.88 1.48
N GLY A 59 -16.18 3.97 1.60
CA GLY A 59 -16.92 5.21 1.88
C GLY A 59 -17.68 5.80 0.69
N LYS A 60 -18.57 6.77 0.98
CA LYS A 60 -19.29 7.56 -0.03
C LYS A 60 -18.47 8.79 -0.38
N ARG A 61 -18.29 9.07 -1.67
CA ARG A 61 -17.68 10.32 -2.15
C ARG A 61 -18.53 11.49 -1.64
N ILE A 62 -17.95 12.41 -0.88
CA ILE A 62 -18.66 13.62 -0.45
C ILE A 62 -18.82 14.50 -1.70
N ASP A 63 -19.99 14.41 -2.34
CA ASP A 63 -20.37 15.32 -3.42
C ASP A 63 -20.62 16.70 -2.82
N LYS A 64 -19.58 17.53 -2.80
CA LYS A 64 -19.66 18.95 -2.40
C LYS A 64 -20.60 19.79 -3.29
N GLY A 65 -21.12 19.22 -4.37
CA GLY A 65 -22.01 19.91 -5.33
C GLY A 65 -23.46 20.08 -4.88
N LYS A 66 -23.94 19.41 -3.82
CA LYS A 66 -25.35 19.52 -3.39
C LYS A 66 -25.62 20.43 -2.18
N GLN A 67 -24.59 20.93 -1.49
CA GLN A 67 -24.78 21.79 -0.31
C GLN A 67 -24.91 23.28 -0.63
N ALA A 68 -24.44 23.75 -1.79
CA ALA A 68 -24.57 25.15 -2.18
C ALA A 68 -25.98 25.58 -2.63
N SER A 69 -26.91 24.63 -2.83
CA SER A 69 -28.28 24.91 -3.31
C SER A 69 -29.37 24.74 -2.25
N GLY A 70 -29.02 24.36 -1.01
CA GLY A 70 -29.97 24.10 0.08
C GLY A 70 -30.18 25.25 1.06
N HIS A 71 -29.50 26.39 0.88
CA HIS A 71 -29.56 27.53 1.80
C HIS A 71 -30.17 28.80 1.17
N VAL A 72 -30.96 28.63 0.10
CA VAL A 72 -31.80 29.69 -0.47
C VAL A 72 -33.23 29.14 -0.58
N ARG A 73 -33.91 29.00 0.55
CA ARG A 73 -35.37 29.01 0.66
C ARG A 73 -35.77 29.54 2.02
#